data_AF-A0A4R1YJG0-F1
#
_entry.id   AF-A0A4R1YJG0-F1
#
_cell.length_a   1.000
_cell.length_b   1.000
_cell.length_c   1.000
_cell.angle_alpha   90.00
_cell.angle_beta   90.00
_cell.angle_gamma   90.00
#
_symmetry.space_group_name_H-M   'P 1'
#
loop_
_entity.id
_entity.type
_entity.pdbx_description
1 polymer ?
#
loop_
_entity_poly.entity_id
_entity_poly.type
_entity_poly.pdbx_seq_one_letter_code
_entity_poly.pdbx_strand_id
1 'polypeptide(L)' 'MHDPIMKAIVAARISLLTEGEVPTTRLFGLPLEENSDLRTAVAVSDGVLCFSREFVKSHTMKELKQALKRNL' A
#
# COMPACT_ATOMS: atom_id res chain seq x y z
N MET A 1 -13.37 -8.01 4.90
CA MET A 1 -12.50 -6.81 4.96
C MET A 1 -13.39 -5.56 4.98
N HIS A 2 -13.75 -5.05 6.17
CA HIS A 2 -14.63 -3.87 6.31
C HIS A 2 -13.86 -2.54 6.45
N ASP A 3 -12.54 -2.60 6.55
CA ASP A 3 -11.71 -1.42 6.72
C ASP A 3 -11.55 -0.63 5.40
N PRO A 4 -12.05 0.62 5.32
CA PRO A 4 -11.91 1.44 4.12
C PRO A 4 -10.44 1.73 3.77
N ILE A 5 -9.55 1.77 4.77
CA ILE A 5 -8.12 2.01 4.55
C ILE A 5 -7.48 0.81 3.85
N MET A 6 -7.74 -0.40 4.36
CA MET A 6 -7.25 -1.61 3.70
C MET A 6 -7.83 -1.76 2.29
N LYS A 7 -9.11 -1.41 2.09
CA LYS A 7 -9.71 -1.39 0.74
C LYS A 7 -8.99 -0.43 -0.21
N ALA A 8 -8.63 0.76 0.25
CA ALA A 8 -7.90 1.73 -0.55
C ALA A 8 -6.52 1.21 -0.95
N ILE A 9 -5.79 0.59 -0.02
CA ILE A 9 -4.47 0.00 -0.28
C ILE A 9 -4.59 -1.17 -1.28
N VAL A 10 -5.57 -2.06 -1.08
CA VAL A 10 -5.82 -3.19 -2.01
C VAL A 10 -6.22 -2.68 -3.39
N ALA A 11 -7.10 -1.68 -3.48
CA ALA A 11 -7.48 -1.08 -4.75
C ALA A 11 -6.27 -0.47 -5.47
N ALA A 12 -5.41 0.27 -4.75
CA ALA A 12 -4.19 0.83 -5.31
C ALA A 12 -3.22 -0.27 -5.82
N ARG A 13 -3.10 -1.39 -5.08
CA ARG A 13 -2.31 -2.56 -5.52
C ARG A 13 -2.86 -3.17 -6.80
N ILE A 14 -4.19 -3.33 -6.90
CA ILE A 14 -4.86 -3.85 -8.11
C ILE A 14 -4.64 -2.91 -9.29
N SER A 15 -4.82 -1.61 -9.09
CA SER A 15 -4.60 -0.62 -10.14
C SER A 15 -3.18 -0.67 -10.69
N LEU A 16 -2.16 -0.72 -9.82
CA LEU A 16 -0.76 -0.84 -10.23
C LEU A 16 -0.48 -2.12 -11.02
N LEU A 17 -1.12 -3.22 -10.65
CA LEU A 17 -1.00 -4.48 -11.38
C LEU A 17 -1.65 -4.38 -12.76
N THR A 18 -2.87 -3.84 -12.85
CA THR A 18 -3.57 -3.69 -14.14
C THR A 18 -2.86 -2.70 -15.08
N GLU A 19 -2.16 -1.71 -14.51
CA GLU A 19 -1.35 -0.75 -15.25
C GLU A 19 0.02 -1.36 -15.69
N GLY A 20 0.35 -2.58 -15.24
CA GLY A 20 1.61 -3.26 -15.58
C GLY A 20 2.85 -2.61 -14.95
N GLU A 21 2.66 -1.78 -13.94
CA GLU A 21 3.73 -0.90 -13.43
C GLU A 21 4.57 -1.54 -12.32
N VAL A 22 4.16 -2.69 -11.78
CA VAL A 22 4.86 -3.40 -10.69
C VAL A 22 4.67 -4.92 -10.84
N PRO A 23 5.68 -5.76 -10.56
CA PRO A 23 5.55 -7.21 -10.62
C PRO A 23 4.46 -7.76 -9.67
N THR A 24 3.63 -8.67 -10.19
CA THR A 24 2.55 -9.38 -9.47
C THR A 24 2.99 -9.97 -8.13
N THR A 25 4.18 -10.57 -8.11
CA THR A 25 4.74 -11.27 -6.95
C THR A 25 5.06 -10.33 -5.78
N ARG A 26 5.38 -9.06 -6.05
CA ARG A 26 5.72 -8.09 -4.99
C ARG A 26 4.48 -7.41 -4.39
N LEU A 27 3.44 -7.19 -5.19
CA LEU A 27 2.25 -6.43 -4.77
C LEU A 27 1.29 -7.24 -3.89
N PHE A 28 1.00 -8.49 -4.25
CA PHE A 28 -0.05 -9.29 -3.60
C PHE A 28 0.48 -10.33 -2.64
N GLY A 29 1.78 -10.63 -2.67
CA GLY A 29 2.40 -11.60 -1.77
C GLY A 29 2.63 -11.08 -0.35
N LEU A 30 2.62 -9.74 -0.15
CA LEU A 30 2.94 -9.15 1.14
C LEU A 30 1.68 -9.01 2.02
N PRO A 31 1.65 -9.60 3.22
CA PRO A 31 0.62 -9.32 4.21
C PRO A 31 0.58 -7.82 4.54
N LEU A 32 -0.60 -7.35 4.96
CA LEU A 32 -0.84 -5.97 5.35
C LEU A 32 -0.85 -5.88 6.87
N GLU A 33 -0.06 -4.95 7.41
CA GLU A 33 -0.04 -4.68 8.85
C GLU A 33 -0.11 -3.18 9.11
N GLU A 34 -0.86 -2.80 10.13
CA GLU A 34 -0.92 -1.40 10.53
C GLU A 34 0.27 -1.08 11.42
N ASN A 35 0.96 0.03 11.13
CA ASN A 35 2.00 0.57 11.97
C ASN A 35 1.78 2.08 12.12
N SER A 36 1.43 2.50 13.33
CA SER A 36 1.14 3.90 13.64
C SER A 36 2.40 4.77 13.70
N ASP A 37 3.57 4.18 13.92
CA ASP A 37 4.86 4.87 13.96
C ASP A 37 5.46 5.10 12.56
N LEU A 38 4.79 4.62 11.51
CA LEU A 38 5.22 4.84 10.13
C LEU A 38 5.17 6.33 9.80
N ARG A 39 6.30 6.89 9.34
CA ARG A 39 6.39 8.29 8.87
C ARG A 39 5.94 8.46 7.41
N THR A 40 5.40 7.41 6.79
CA THR A 40 4.92 7.39 5.41
C THR A 40 3.57 6.67 5.34
N ALA A 41 2.89 6.72 4.19
CA ALA A 41 1.64 6.00 3.99
C ALA A 41 1.82 4.47 4.03
N VAL A 42 2.89 3.98 3.37
CA VAL A 42 3.23 2.57 3.29
C VAL A 42 4.75 2.39 3.32
N ALA A 43 5.20 1.23 3.79
CA ALA A 43 6.59 0.76 3.76
C ALA A 43 6.62 -0.77 3.79
N VAL A 44 7.67 -1.38 3.26
CA VAL A 44 7.88 -2.84 3.38
C VAL A 44 8.95 -3.09 4.44
N SER A 45 8.60 -3.86 5.48
CA SER A 45 9.53 -4.34 6.50
C SER A 45 9.36 -5.84 6.65
N ASP A 46 10.46 -6.60 6.63
CA ASP A 46 10.48 -8.04 6.91
C ASP A 46 9.46 -8.87 6.13
N GLY A 47 9.21 -8.49 4.87
CA GLY A 47 8.24 -9.19 4.01
C GLY A 47 6.78 -8.86 4.33
N VAL A 48 6.51 -7.81 5.11
CA VAL A 48 5.19 -7.27 5.43
C VAL A 48 5.07 -5.87 4.84
N LEU A 49 3.93 -5.55 4.21
CA LEU A 49 3.61 -4.17 3.84
C LEU A 49 2.91 -3.48 5.02
N CYS A 50 3.68 -2.68 5.73
CA CYS A 50 3.18 -1.85 6.82
C CYS A 50 2.52 -0.59 6.26
N PHE A 51 1.44 -0.13 6.89
CA PHE A 51 0.75 1.11 6.53
C PHE A 51 0.40 1.94 7.76
N SER A 52 0.41 3.26 7.62
CA SER A 52 -0.16 4.18 8.61
C SER A 52 -1.51 4.69 8.13
N ARG A 53 -2.56 4.49 8.94
CA ARG A 53 -3.92 4.96 8.61
C ARG A 53 -3.96 6.47 8.38
N GLU A 54 -3.26 7.24 9.19
CA GLU A 54 -3.29 8.71 9.14
C GLU A 54 -2.71 9.21 7.82
N PHE A 55 -1.57 8.65 7.43
CA PHE A 55 -0.94 8.99 6.16
C PHE A 55 -1.74 8.47 4.97
N VAL A 56 -2.28 7.25 5.01
CA VAL A 56 -3.12 6.75 3.90
C VAL A 56 -4.38 7.60 3.69
N LYS A 57 -5.02 8.09 4.77
CA LYS A 57 -6.19 9.00 4.67
C LYS A 57 -5.84 10.35 4.04
N SER A 58 -4.62 10.81 4.24
CA SER A 58 -4.15 12.10 3.73
C SER A 58 -3.58 12.01 2.31
N HIS A 59 -3.49 10.81 1.73
CA HIS A 59 -3.03 10.60 0.35
C HIS A 59 -4.20 10.42 -0.61
N THR A 60 -4.09 11.03 -1.78
CA THR A 60 -4.90 10.68 -2.95
C THR A 60 -4.52 9.28 -3.48
N MET A 61 -5.40 8.66 -4.28
CA MET A 61 -5.10 7.37 -4.92
C MET A 61 -3.80 7.42 -5.74
N LYS A 62 -3.51 8.54 -6.41
CA LYS A 62 -2.27 8.72 -7.18
C LYS A 62 -1.03 8.72 -6.29
N GLU A 63 -1.08 9.43 -5.17
CA GLU A 63 0.03 9.50 -4.22
C GLU A 63 0.23 8.15 -3.52
N LEU A 64 -0.86 7.45 -3.18
CA LEU A 64 -0.79 6.11 -2.61
C LEU A 64 -0.16 5.11 -3.59
N LYS A 65 -0.54 5.15 -4.88
CA LYS A 65 0.12 4.35 -5.92
C LYS A 65 1.61 4.66 -6.04
N GLN A 66 1.99 5.95 -5.99
CA GLN A 66 3.40 6.33 -6.00
C GLN A 66 4.16 5.85 -4.76
N ALA A 67 3.55 5.93 -3.59
CA ALA A 67 4.15 5.43 -2.35
C ALA A 67 4.36 3.91 -2.41
N LEU A 68 3.38 3.16 -2.94
CA LEU A 68 3.51 1.72 -3.16
C LEU A 68 4.65 1.39 -4.13
N LYS A 69 4.73 2.06 -5.29
CA LYS A 69 5.83 1.85 -6.26
C LYS A 69 7.22 2.12 -5.68
N ARG A 70 7.35 3.08 -4.76
CA ARG A 70 8.65 3.39 -4.14
C ARG A 70 9.11 2.32 -3.16
N ASN A 71 8.18 1.54 -2.61
CA ASN A 71 8.44 0.56 -1.56
C ASN A 71 8.35 -0.89 -2.04
N LEU A 72 8.03 -1.13 -3.33
CA LEU A 72 7.88 -2.44 -3.97
C LEU A 72 8.86 -2.59 -5.13
#